data_AF-A0A9D6PXT4-F1
#
_entry.id   AF-A0A9D6PXT4-F1
#
_cell.length_a   1.000
_cell.length_b   1.000
_cell.length_c   1.000
_cell.angle_alpha   90.00
_cell.angle_beta   90.00
_cell.angle_gamma   90.00
#
_symmetry.space_group_name_H-M   'P 1'
#
loop_
_entity.id
_entity.type
_entity.pdbx_description
1 polymer ?
#
loop_
_entity_poly.entity_id
_entity_poly.type
_entity_poly.pdbx_seq_one_letter_code
_entity_poly.pdbx_strand_id
1 'polypeptide(L)'
;MRSLQFALLIGMVAGTAIGLSTAWLIFPSPLANAKWAQLREEHKRDLVAMIAAAYAVDGNLTVAQARLFRLGLSDLRATLSEQAGGDPASARLAAALFPETAPSPATVPSPSSVQATPTRSAVARSSPTTAARPTATPREARYRLAEALDLGCSADHPQDAIAIYVRASDGQGLPWVAIRLGGPRGEDLFYTGLRPQVDPGYADYLVTAYGSYEIGLADEEQNASAKLRFEGCLSEDGEQHRVWRVIFEREP
;
A
#
# COMPACT_ATOMS: atom_id res chain seq x y z
N MET A 1 -60.67 -21.22 5.97
CA MET A 1 -59.84 -20.07 6.40
C MET A 1 -58.34 -20.40 6.41
N ARG A 2 -57.88 -21.52 7.00
CA ARG A 2 -56.45 -21.91 7.03
C ARG A 2 -55.81 -22.15 5.65
N SER A 3 -56.52 -22.77 4.70
CA SER A 3 -56.00 -23.03 3.34
C SER A 3 -55.73 -21.76 2.53
N LEU A 4 -56.51 -20.69 2.74
CA LEU A 4 -56.32 -19.41 2.08
C LEU A 4 -55.07 -18.68 2.59
N GLN A 5 -54.76 -18.83 3.89
CA GLN A 5 -53.56 -18.27 4.51
C GLN A 5 -52.29 -18.94 3.97
N PHE A 6 -52.30 -20.27 3.78
CA PHE A 6 -51.17 -20.98 3.19
C PHE A 6 -50.91 -20.57 1.73
N ALA A 7 -51.96 -20.42 0.91
CA ALA A 7 -51.82 -19.97 -0.47
C ALA A 7 -51.20 -18.56 -0.56
N LEU A 8 -51.59 -17.66 0.34
CA LEU A 8 -51.07 -16.29 0.38
C LEU A 8 -49.60 -16.23 0.84
N LEU A 9 -49.22 -17.06 1.82
CA LEU A 9 -47.83 -17.17 2.28
C LEU A 9 -46.91 -17.73 1.18
N ILE A 10 -47.34 -18.77 0.47
CA ILE A 10 -46.54 -19.37 -0.61
C ILE A 10 -46.32 -18.35 -1.75
N GLY A 11 -47.36 -17.60 -2.13
CA GLY A 11 -47.25 -16.57 -3.16
C GLY A 11 -46.27 -15.45 -2.77
N MET A 12 -46.29 -15.01 -1.51
CA MET A 12 -45.38 -13.98 -1.01
C MET A 12 -43.92 -14.45 -0.99
N VAL A 13 -43.66 -15.66 -0.51
CA VAL A 13 -42.30 -16.23 -0.49
C VAL A 13 -41.76 -16.42 -1.91
N ALA A 14 -42.57 -16.98 -2.82
CA ALA A 14 -42.18 -17.19 -4.20
C ALA A 14 -41.87 -15.87 -4.93
N GLY A 15 -42.72 -14.85 -4.77
CA GLY A 15 -42.49 -13.53 -5.37
C GLY A 15 -41.23 -12.86 -4.86
N THR A 16 -40.96 -12.96 -3.55
CA THR A 16 -39.75 -12.37 -2.94
C THR A 16 -38.49 -13.07 -3.42
N ALA A 17 -38.51 -14.41 -3.49
CA ALA A 17 -37.38 -15.20 -3.97
C ALA A 17 -37.04 -14.87 -5.44
N ILE A 18 -38.05 -14.77 -6.30
CA ILE A 18 -37.86 -14.43 -7.72
C ILE A 18 -37.37 -12.99 -7.87
N GLY A 19 -37.93 -12.04 -7.11
CA GLY A 19 -37.50 -10.64 -7.12
C GLY A 19 -36.05 -10.45 -6.67
N LEU A 20 -35.63 -11.14 -5.61
CA LEU A 20 -34.25 -11.06 -5.11
C LEU A 20 -33.26 -11.67 -6.10
N SER A 21 -33.62 -12.82 -6.68
CA SER A 21 -32.79 -13.52 -7.67
C SER A 21 -32.59 -12.68 -8.92
N THR A 22 -33.65 -12.02 -9.40
CA THR A 22 -33.59 -11.16 -10.60
C THR A 22 -32.84 -9.85 -10.34
N ALA A 23 -32.96 -9.27 -9.14
CA ALA A 23 -32.17 -8.09 -8.76
C ALA A 23 -30.66 -8.37 -8.78
N TRP A 24 -30.25 -9.54 -8.30
CA TRP A 24 -28.83 -9.95 -8.28
C TRP A 24 -28.27 -10.27 -9.68
N LEU A 25 -29.07 -10.88 -10.56
CA LEU A 25 -28.62 -11.25 -11.91
C LEU A 25 -28.52 -10.06 -12.88
N ILE A 26 -29.43 -9.08 -12.76
CA ILE A 26 -29.55 -7.98 -13.72
C ILE A 26 -28.75 -6.75 -13.27
N PHE A 27 -28.60 -6.53 -11.96
CA PHE A 27 -27.87 -5.40 -11.39
C PHE A 27 -26.75 -5.86 -10.45
N PRO A 28 -25.64 -6.42 -11.00
CA PRO A 28 -24.45 -6.68 -10.19
C PRO A 28 -23.97 -5.35 -9.60
N SER A 29 -23.82 -5.28 -8.27
CA SER A 29 -23.47 -4.04 -7.57
C SER A 29 -22.09 -3.53 -8.01
N PRO A 30 -21.98 -2.40 -8.72
CA PRO A 30 -20.70 -1.92 -9.27
C PRO A 30 -19.72 -1.38 -8.21
N LEU A 31 -20.16 -1.24 -6.96
CA LEU A 31 -19.46 -0.48 -5.93
C LEU A 31 -18.20 -1.17 -5.38
N ALA A 32 -17.96 -2.44 -5.71
CA ALA A 32 -16.74 -3.14 -5.33
C ALA A 32 -15.48 -2.63 -6.07
N ASN A 33 -15.65 -1.93 -7.21
CA ASN A 33 -14.55 -1.56 -8.11
C ASN A 33 -14.51 -0.06 -8.44
N ALA A 34 -14.87 0.82 -7.51
CA ALA A 34 -14.69 2.26 -7.71
C ALA A 34 -13.19 2.60 -7.82
N LYS A 35 -12.63 2.47 -9.02
CA LYS A 35 -11.26 2.91 -9.35
C LYS A 35 -11.21 4.41 -9.15
N TRP A 36 -10.12 4.89 -8.54
CA TRP A 36 -9.92 6.30 -8.19
C TRP A 36 -10.04 7.24 -9.41
N ALA A 37 -9.84 6.70 -10.61
CA ALA A 37 -10.03 7.37 -11.89
C ALA A 37 -11.50 7.70 -12.25
N GLN A 38 -12.48 7.01 -11.65
CA GLN A 38 -13.93 7.26 -11.85
C GLN A 38 -14.51 8.32 -10.91
N LEU A 39 -13.70 8.91 -10.01
CA LEU A 39 -14.14 10.05 -9.22
C LEU A 39 -14.50 11.23 -10.15
N ARG A 40 -15.54 11.99 -9.78
CA ARG A 40 -15.87 13.24 -10.45
C ARG A 40 -14.66 14.17 -10.42
N GLU A 41 -14.45 14.93 -11.49
CA GLU A 41 -13.33 15.87 -11.63
C GLU A 41 -13.18 16.83 -10.44
N GLU A 42 -14.30 17.21 -9.81
CA GLU A 42 -14.30 18.04 -8.61
C GLU A 42 -13.57 17.38 -7.41
N HIS A 43 -13.77 16.08 -7.16
CA HIS A 43 -13.13 15.37 -6.05
C HIS A 43 -11.67 15.01 -6.32
N LYS A 44 -11.25 15.02 -7.60
CA LYS A 44 -9.84 14.84 -7.97
C LYS A 44 -8.98 16.02 -7.51
N ARG A 45 -9.53 17.24 -7.50
CA ARG A 45 -8.84 18.45 -7.02
C ARG A 45 -8.54 18.40 -5.51
N ASP A 46 -9.51 17.94 -4.73
CA ASP A 46 -9.34 17.75 -3.28
C ASP A 46 -8.26 16.70 -2.98
N LEU A 47 -8.23 15.62 -3.75
CA LEU A 47 -7.17 14.61 -3.66
C LEU A 47 -5.78 15.16 -4.02
N VAL A 48 -5.68 16.02 -5.03
CA VAL A 48 -4.43 16.71 -5.38
C VAL A 48 -3.98 17.61 -4.22
N ALA A 49 -4.91 18.33 -3.57
CA ALA A 49 -4.60 19.16 -2.39
C ALA A 49 -4.04 18.30 -1.24
N MET A 50 -4.70 17.18 -0.94
CA MET A 50 -4.26 16.28 0.13
C MET A 50 -2.90 15.65 -0.16
N ILE A 51 -2.62 15.27 -1.40
CA ILE A 51 -1.31 14.74 -1.80
C ILE A 51 -0.24 15.82 -1.70
N ALA A 52 -0.56 17.06 -2.09
CA ALA A 52 0.35 18.19 -1.97
C ALA A 52 0.66 18.54 -0.51
N ALA A 53 -0.35 18.55 0.36
CA ALA A 53 -0.18 18.75 1.79
C ALA A 53 0.70 17.68 2.43
N ALA A 54 0.49 16.40 2.08
CA ALA A 54 1.35 15.30 2.53
C ALA A 54 2.79 15.47 2.03
N TYR A 55 2.99 15.86 0.76
CA TYR A 55 4.32 16.15 0.22
C TYR A 55 5.00 17.33 0.94
N ALA A 56 4.26 18.38 1.29
CA ALA A 56 4.82 19.53 1.99
C ALA A 56 5.35 19.18 3.39
N VAL A 57 4.86 18.10 4.00
CA VAL A 57 5.32 17.58 5.30
C VAL A 57 6.46 16.57 5.11
N ASP A 58 6.27 15.59 4.24
CA ASP A 58 7.19 14.44 4.13
C ASP A 58 8.36 14.69 3.16
N GLY A 59 8.23 15.64 2.24
CA GLY A 59 9.21 15.93 1.18
C GLY A 59 9.42 14.80 0.15
N ASN A 60 8.65 13.71 0.23
CA ASN A 60 8.84 12.53 -0.60
C ASN A 60 8.15 12.66 -1.97
N LEU A 61 8.93 13.07 -2.98
CA LEU A 61 8.45 13.29 -4.34
C LEU A 61 7.96 11.99 -5.00
N THR A 62 8.67 10.89 -4.80
CA THR A 62 8.39 9.60 -5.45
C THR A 62 7.01 9.06 -5.06
N VAL A 63 6.66 9.18 -3.77
CA VAL A 63 5.35 8.77 -3.26
C VAL A 63 4.25 9.70 -3.77
N ALA A 64 4.49 11.02 -3.78
CA ALA A 64 3.54 11.99 -4.31
C ALA A 64 3.27 11.74 -5.81
N GLN A 65 4.32 11.51 -6.60
CA GLN A 65 4.22 11.21 -8.03
C GLN A 65 3.47 9.91 -8.30
N ALA A 66 3.75 8.84 -7.54
CA ALA A 66 3.03 7.56 -7.66
C ALA A 66 1.53 7.66 -7.30
N ARG A 67 1.16 8.57 -6.39
CA ARG A 67 -0.25 8.85 -6.05
C ARG A 67 -0.93 9.68 -7.14
N LEU A 68 -0.26 10.71 -7.66
CA LEU A 68 -0.76 11.52 -8.78
C LEU A 68 -0.92 10.70 -10.07
N PHE A 69 -0.02 9.78 -10.36
CA PHE A 69 -0.11 8.92 -11.55
C PHE A 69 -1.34 8.00 -11.50
N ARG A 70 -1.71 7.52 -10.30
CA ARG A 70 -2.94 6.71 -10.10
C ARG A 70 -4.23 7.51 -10.28
N LEU A 71 -4.19 8.84 -10.11
CA LEU A 71 -5.35 9.71 -10.37
C LEU A 71 -5.61 9.90 -11.88
N GLY A 72 -4.61 9.66 -12.74
CA GLY A 72 -4.78 9.65 -14.20
C GLY A 72 -5.30 10.97 -14.78
N LEU A 73 -4.94 12.12 -14.20
CA LEU A 73 -5.33 13.43 -14.75
C LEU A 73 -4.66 13.63 -16.11
N SER A 74 -5.45 13.92 -17.13
CA SER A 74 -4.96 14.25 -18.47
C SER A 74 -4.05 15.48 -18.46
N ASP A 75 -4.32 16.47 -17.59
CA ASP A 75 -3.59 17.74 -17.51
C ASP A 75 -3.13 18.06 -16.08
N LEU A 76 -2.26 17.20 -15.52
CA LEU A 76 -1.70 17.35 -14.17
C LEU A 76 -0.98 18.70 -13.95
N ARG A 77 -0.33 19.24 -14.99
CA ARG A 77 0.40 20.51 -14.90
C ARG A 77 -0.55 21.70 -14.77
N ALA A 78 -1.64 21.72 -15.55
CA ALA A 78 -2.62 22.80 -15.50
C ALA A 78 -3.32 22.84 -14.15
N THR A 79 -3.78 21.69 -13.64
CA THR A 79 -4.46 21.61 -12.34
C THR A 79 -3.56 21.99 -11.17
N LEU A 80 -2.31 21.54 -11.15
CA LEU A 80 -1.35 21.95 -10.11
C LEU A 80 -1.02 23.45 -10.18
N SER A 81 -0.90 24.03 -11.39
CA SER A 81 -0.61 25.46 -11.54
C SER A 81 -1.78 26.36 -11.11
N GLU A 82 -3.02 25.93 -11.35
CA GLU A 82 -4.22 26.64 -10.93
C GLU A 82 -4.38 26.56 -9.40
N GLN A 83 -4.13 25.38 -8.82
CA GLN A 83 -4.26 25.15 -7.38
C GLN A 83 -3.12 25.80 -6.58
N ALA A 84 -1.93 25.95 -7.17
CA ALA A 84 -0.79 26.64 -6.58
C ALA A 84 -1.08 28.10 -6.21
N GLY A 85 -2.04 28.75 -6.88
CA GLY A 85 -2.48 30.09 -6.54
C GLY A 85 -3.27 30.19 -5.23
N GLY A 86 -3.89 29.08 -4.79
CA GLY A 86 -4.70 29.01 -3.57
C GLY A 86 -4.05 28.25 -2.41
N ASP A 87 -3.16 27.29 -2.69
CA ASP A 87 -2.55 26.42 -1.68
C ASP A 87 -1.01 26.36 -1.81
N PRO A 88 -0.25 26.79 -0.78
CA PRO A 88 1.22 26.80 -0.83
C PRO A 88 1.84 25.40 -0.90
N ALA A 89 1.15 24.35 -0.46
CA ALA A 89 1.62 22.98 -0.56
C ALA A 89 1.59 22.50 -2.03
N SER A 90 0.55 22.87 -2.77
CA SER A 90 0.45 22.57 -4.20
C SER A 90 1.49 23.33 -5.04
N ALA A 91 1.82 24.57 -4.65
CA ALA A 91 2.92 25.33 -5.25
C ALA A 91 4.29 24.64 -5.06
N ARG A 92 4.56 24.10 -3.86
CA ARG A 92 5.79 23.34 -3.59
C ARG A 92 5.88 22.06 -4.40
N LEU A 93 4.78 21.30 -4.47
CA LEU A 93 4.73 20.09 -5.26
C LEU A 93 4.88 20.38 -6.77
N ALA A 94 4.24 21.45 -7.26
CA ALA A 94 4.38 21.89 -8.65
C ALA A 94 5.82 22.30 -9.00
N ALA A 95 6.49 23.06 -8.13
CA ALA A 95 7.88 23.47 -8.32
C ALA A 95 8.84 22.26 -8.33
N ALA A 96 8.55 21.24 -7.52
CA ALA A 96 9.36 20.03 -7.45
C ALA A 96 9.12 19.07 -8.63
N LEU A 97 7.90 19.04 -9.19
CA LEU A 97 7.55 18.23 -10.36
C LEU A 97 7.88 18.91 -11.69
N PHE A 98 7.85 20.25 -11.73
CA PHE A 98 8.05 21.05 -12.95
C PHE A 98 9.08 22.16 -12.72
N PRO A 99 10.37 21.82 -12.65
CA PRO A 99 11.45 22.80 -12.44
C PRO A 99 11.55 23.86 -13.55
N GLU A 100 10.87 23.67 -14.68
CA GLU A 100 10.80 24.60 -15.82
C GLU A 100 9.92 25.85 -15.59
N THR A 101 9.17 25.91 -14.48
CA THR A 101 8.25 27.04 -14.21
C THR A 101 8.82 28.06 -13.21
N ALA A 102 10.14 28.06 -12.97
CA ALA A 102 10.77 29.18 -12.33
C ALA A 102 10.75 30.38 -13.30
N PRO A 103 10.13 31.53 -12.97
CA PRO A 103 10.40 32.74 -13.72
C PRO A 103 11.89 33.03 -13.64
N SER A 104 12.58 32.87 -14.77
CA SER A 104 13.97 33.20 -14.95
C SER A 104 14.19 34.66 -14.53
N PRO A 105 15.01 34.95 -13.49
CA PRO A 105 15.54 36.28 -13.32
C PRO A 105 16.59 36.47 -14.42
N ALA A 106 16.17 37.15 -15.48
CA ALA A 106 17.09 37.66 -16.49
C ALA A 106 18.13 38.60 -15.84
N THR A 107 19.31 38.59 -16.46
CA THR A 107 20.37 39.61 -16.39
C THR A 107 21.51 39.34 -15.39
N VAL A 108 22.47 38.55 -15.87
CA VAL A 108 23.89 38.77 -15.62
C VAL A 108 24.30 40.08 -16.33
N PRO A 109 25.16 40.90 -15.70
CA PRO A 109 26.43 41.15 -16.36
C PRO A 109 27.60 40.96 -15.38
N SER A 110 28.60 40.23 -15.89
CA SER A 110 29.97 40.22 -15.38
C SER A 110 30.61 41.61 -15.65
N PRO A 111 31.57 42.06 -14.84
CA PRO A 111 32.96 41.89 -15.31
C PRO A 111 34.01 41.53 -14.22
N SER A 112 34.98 40.75 -14.71
CA SER A 112 36.42 40.60 -14.40
C SER A 112 37.10 41.29 -13.20
N SER A 113 37.96 40.48 -12.53
CA SER A 113 39.27 40.67 -11.84
C SER A 113 39.56 42.00 -11.11
N VAL A 114 40.18 42.06 -9.92
CA VAL A 114 41.63 41.83 -9.66
C VAL A 114 41.93 41.46 -8.18
N GLN A 115 42.85 40.50 -8.02
CA GLN A 115 43.84 40.19 -6.96
C GLN A 115 44.09 41.14 -5.75
N ALA A 116 44.15 40.58 -4.53
CA ALA A 116 45.25 40.67 -3.51
C ALA A 116 44.87 39.88 -2.22
N THR A 117 45.44 38.69 -1.95
CA THR A 117 46.49 38.34 -0.93
C THR A 117 46.17 38.63 0.57
N PRO A 118 46.77 37.93 1.56
CA PRO A 118 46.01 37.19 2.58
C PRO A 118 46.22 37.72 4.02
N THR A 119 45.17 37.72 4.83
CA THR A 119 45.34 37.87 6.29
C THR A 119 44.55 36.78 7.00
N ARG A 120 45.29 35.76 7.47
CA ARG A 120 44.79 34.82 8.48
C ARG A 120 44.56 35.61 9.76
N SER A 121 43.29 35.83 10.13
CA SER A 121 42.90 36.04 11.52
C SER A 121 42.06 34.84 11.93
N ALA A 122 42.69 33.95 12.69
CA ALA A 122 42.05 32.80 13.30
C ALA A 122 41.08 33.30 14.38
N VAL A 123 39.78 33.25 14.08
CA VAL A 123 38.74 33.27 15.10
C VAL A 123 38.44 31.80 15.41
N ALA A 124 38.91 31.34 16.57
CA ALA A 124 38.53 30.04 17.11
C ALA A 124 37.02 30.03 17.36
N ARG A 125 36.27 29.41 16.46
CA ARG A 125 34.89 28.99 16.71
C ARG A 125 34.97 27.52 17.12
N SER A 126 34.77 27.26 18.40
CA SER A 126 34.62 25.93 18.96
C SER A 126 33.45 25.22 18.27
N SER A 127 33.75 24.38 17.29
CA SER A 127 32.80 23.41 16.77
C SER A 127 32.53 22.38 17.87
N PRO A 128 31.27 22.09 18.24
CA PRO A 128 31.00 20.86 18.97
C PRO A 128 31.36 19.70 18.03
N THR A 129 32.46 19.03 18.32
CA THR A 129 32.78 17.72 17.77
C THR A 129 31.67 16.77 18.20
N THR A 130 30.67 16.57 17.34
CA THR A 130 29.79 15.41 17.46
C THR A 130 30.65 14.20 17.17
N ALA A 131 31.19 13.60 18.22
CA ALA A 131 31.81 12.28 18.14
C ALA A 131 30.86 11.36 17.39
N ALA A 132 31.34 10.73 16.32
CA ALA A 132 30.59 9.70 15.61
C ALA A 132 30.22 8.63 16.64
N ARG A 133 28.95 8.64 17.05
CA ARG A 133 28.37 7.55 17.83
C ARG A 133 28.56 6.31 16.97
N PRO A 134 29.13 5.20 17.50
CA PRO A 134 29.15 3.96 16.74
C PRO A 134 27.70 3.67 16.35
N THR A 135 27.43 3.66 15.05
CA THR A 135 26.20 3.12 14.50
C THR A 135 26.15 1.69 15.01
N ALA A 136 25.28 1.41 15.97
CA ALA A 136 24.99 0.05 16.35
C ALA A 136 24.47 -0.62 15.09
N THR A 137 25.26 -1.51 14.50
CA THR A 137 24.78 -2.43 13.47
C THR A 137 23.53 -3.09 14.05
N PRO A 138 22.36 -2.98 13.40
CA PRO A 138 21.16 -3.63 13.88
C PRO A 138 21.49 -5.10 14.08
N ARG A 139 21.36 -5.59 15.31
CA ARG A 139 21.45 -7.02 15.59
C ARG A 139 20.34 -7.66 14.79
N GLU A 140 20.68 -8.42 13.75
CA GLU A 140 19.71 -9.12 12.90
C GLU A 140 18.74 -9.88 13.81
N ALA A 141 17.47 -9.49 13.72
CA ALA A 141 16.41 -10.09 14.49
C ALA A 141 16.15 -11.48 13.91
N ARG A 142 16.31 -12.53 14.72
CA ARG A 142 15.94 -13.88 14.33
C ARG A 142 14.43 -14.04 14.45
N TYR A 143 13.84 -14.71 13.48
CA TYR A 143 12.42 -15.01 13.47
C TYR A 143 12.21 -16.52 13.33
N ARG A 144 11.19 -17.02 14.02
CA ARG A 144 10.70 -18.40 13.89
C ARG A 144 9.35 -18.42 13.20
N LEU A 145 9.08 -19.51 12.49
CA LEU A 145 7.73 -19.80 11.99
C LEU A 145 6.89 -20.31 13.17
N ALA A 146 5.96 -19.48 13.63
CA ALA A 146 5.06 -19.83 14.73
C ALA A 146 3.84 -20.64 14.24
N GLU A 147 3.31 -20.30 13.06
CA GLU A 147 2.15 -20.97 12.48
C GLU A 147 2.22 -20.94 10.95
N ALA A 148 1.83 -22.03 10.30
CA ALA A 148 1.47 -22.09 8.88
C ALA A 148 0.27 -23.02 8.75
N LEU A 149 -0.93 -22.45 8.79
CA LEU A 149 -2.20 -23.18 8.84
C LEU A 149 -2.98 -22.99 7.53
N ASP A 150 -3.38 -24.10 6.93
CA ASP A 150 -4.36 -24.12 5.85
C ASP A 150 -5.77 -24.01 6.45
N LEU A 151 -6.50 -22.94 6.14
CA LEU A 151 -7.86 -22.73 6.63
C LEU A 151 -8.90 -23.50 5.81
N GLY A 152 -8.47 -24.23 4.77
CA GLY A 152 -9.35 -25.01 3.91
C GLY A 152 -10.10 -24.16 2.88
N CYS A 153 -10.97 -24.82 2.12
CA CYS A 153 -11.83 -24.19 1.12
C CYS A 153 -13.13 -23.71 1.81
N SER A 154 -13.44 -22.42 1.68
CA SER A 154 -14.72 -21.84 2.13
C SER A 154 -15.22 -20.80 1.13
N ALA A 155 -16.54 -20.63 1.06
CA ALA A 155 -17.18 -19.53 0.35
C ALA A 155 -17.11 -18.19 1.14
N ASP A 156 -16.66 -18.22 2.40
CA ASP A 156 -16.47 -17.02 3.23
C ASP A 156 -15.29 -16.16 2.76
N HIS A 157 -14.36 -16.77 2.02
CA HIS A 157 -13.21 -16.09 1.46
C HIS A 157 -13.53 -15.62 0.04
N PRO A 158 -13.25 -14.35 -0.33
CA PRO A 158 -13.58 -13.84 -1.65
C PRO A 158 -12.59 -14.29 -2.74
N GLN A 159 -11.43 -14.84 -2.37
CA GLN A 159 -10.36 -15.25 -3.29
C GLN A 159 -9.30 -16.09 -2.59
N ASP A 160 -8.52 -16.84 -3.38
CA ASP A 160 -7.38 -17.61 -2.87
C ASP A 160 -6.28 -16.65 -2.38
N ALA A 161 -5.88 -16.77 -1.12
CA ALA A 161 -4.95 -15.82 -0.52
C ALA A 161 -4.04 -16.41 0.56
N ILE A 162 -2.95 -15.71 0.84
CA ILE A 162 -2.08 -15.96 1.98
C ILE A 162 -2.20 -14.75 2.90
N ALA A 163 -2.62 -14.97 4.14
CA ALA A 163 -2.63 -13.98 5.21
C ALA A 163 -1.37 -14.13 6.06
N ILE A 164 -0.55 -13.09 6.12
CA ILE A 164 0.75 -13.09 6.78
C ILE A 164 0.72 -12.15 7.98
N TYR A 165 1.23 -12.61 9.12
CA TYR A 165 1.43 -11.81 10.31
C TYR A 165 2.88 -11.93 10.75
N VAL A 166 3.55 -10.80 10.95
CA VAL A 166 4.87 -10.76 11.61
C VAL A 166 4.70 -10.08 12.95
N ARG A 167 5.11 -10.75 14.02
CA ARG A 167 4.96 -10.25 15.39
C ARG A 167 6.27 -10.28 16.18
N ALA A 168 6.36 -9.40 17.15
CA ALA A 168 7.40 -9.42 18.17
C ALA A 168 7.12 -10.54 19.20
N SER A 169 8.09 -10.77 20.09
CA SER A 169 8.01 -11.77 21.16
C SER A 169 6.91 -11.50 22.20
N ASP A 170 6.36 -10.28 22.23
CA ASP A 170 5.22 -9.86 23.04
C ASP A 170 3.87 -9.99 22.30
N GLY A 171 3.89 -10.46 21.04
CA GLY A 171 2.72 -10.60 20.18
C GLY A 171 2.35 -9.33 19.40
N GLN A 172 3.06 -8.21 19.58
CA GLN A 172 2.77 -6.99 18.82
C GLN A 172 3.17 -7.14 17.34
N GLY A 173 2.28 -6.77 16.43
CA GLY A 173 2.57 -6.71 15.00
C GLY A 173 3.75 -5.81 14.66
N LEU A 174 4.68 -6.31 13.84
CA LEU A 174 5.85 -5.57 13.37
C LEU A 174 5.61 -5.06 11.94
N PRO A 175 5.44 -3.74 11.74
CA PRO A 175 5.36 -3.14 10.40
C PRO A 175 6.74 -3.11 9.73
N TRP A 176 6.75 -2.89 8.42
CA TRP A 176 7.96 -2.69 7.60
C TRP A 176 8.91 -3.88 7.54
N VAL A 177 8.42 -5.08 7.84
CA VAL A 177 9.23 -6.30 7.70
C VAL A 177 9.09 -6.82 6.27
N ALA A 178 10.23 -7.06 5.62
CA ALA A 178 10.29 -7.54 4.25
C ALA A 178 9.99 -9.05 4.17
N ILE A 179 9.06 -9.41 3.30
CA ILE A 179 8.61 -10.78 3.03
C ILE A 179 9.00 -11.15 1.62
N ARG A 180 9.60 -12.33 1.48
CA ARG A 180 9.96 -12.96 0.22
C ARG A 180 9.05 -14.17 0.00
N LEU A 181 8.38 -14.21 -1.15
CA LEU A 181 7.48 -15.28 -1.53
C LEU A 181 7.93 -15.87 -2.87
N GLY A 182 8.47 -17.08 -2.84
CA GLY A 182 8.73 -17.88 -4.04
C GLY A 182 7.49 -18.66 -4.45
N GLY A 183 7.18 -18.68 -5.75
CA GLY A 183 6.05 -19.43 -6.28
C GLY A 183 6.18 -19.76 -7.77
N PRO A 184 5.12 -20.30 -8.39
CA PRO A 184 5.15 -20.77 -9.79
C PRO A 184 5.44 -19.67 -10.83
N ARG A 185 5.18 -18.39 -10.48
CA ARG A 185 5.39 -17.24 -11.38
C ARG A 185 6.73 -16.52 -11.14
N GLY A 186 7.54 -17.00 -10.20
CA GLY A 186 8.78 -16.35 -9.77
C GLY A 186 8.75 -15.99 -8.30
N GLU A 187 9.59 -15.03 -7.92
CA GLU A 187 9.70 -14.53 -6.55
C GLU A 187 9.07 -13.13 -6.45
N ASP A 188 8.28 -12.91 -5.40
CA ASP A 188 7.68 -11.63 -5.05
C ASP A 188 8.28 -11.12 -3.72
N LEU A 189 8.56 -9.81 -3.66
CA LEU A 189 9.05 -9.12 -2.46
C LEU A 189 8.05 -8.02 -2.04
N PHE A 190 7.60 -8.06 -0.80
CA PHE A 190 6.67 -7.08 -0.25
C PHE A 190 6.89 -6.87 1.25
N TYR A 191 6.11 -5.98 1.88
CA TYR A 191 6.34 -5.54 3.26
C TYR A 191 5.07 -5.62 4.12
N THR A 192 5.23 -5.90 5.40
CA THR A 192 4.15 -5.83 6.40
C THR A 192 3.79 -4.40 6.80
N GLY A 193 2.59 -4.22 7.35
CA GLY A 193 2.12 -2.93 7.89
C GLY A 193 1.43 -2.01 6.90
N LEU A 194 1.13 -2.50 5.70
CA LEU A 194 0.35 -1.75 4.69
C LEU A 194 -1.16 -1.73 4.98
N ARG A 195 -1.63 -2.55 5.94
CA ARG A 195 -3.02 -2.55 6.43
C ARG A 195 -3.06 -2.47 7.98
N PRO A 196 -2.70 -1.32 8.57
CA PRO A 196 -2.60 -1.18 10.02
C PRO A 196 -3.95 -1.30 10.75
N GLN A 197 -5.08 -1.25 10.03
CA GLN A 197 -6.41 -1.50 10.60
C GLN A 197 -6.67 -2.97 10.91
N VAL A 198 -5.96 -3.90 10.26
CA VAL A 198 -6.06 -5.35 10.53
C VAL A 198 -5.09 -5.72 11.64
N ASP A 199 -3.80 -5.48 11.40
CA ASP A 199 -2.73 -5.61 12.39
C ASP A 199 -1.51 -4.83 11.87
N PRO A 200 -0.72 -4.14 12.74
CA PRO A 200 0.47 -3.41 12.31
C PRO A 200 1.51 -4.28 11.59
N GLY A 201 1.54 -5.60 11.82
CA GLY A 201 2.40 -6.57 11.17
C GLY A 201 1.71 -7.41 10.10
N TYR A 202 0.52 -7.00 9.63
CA TYR A 202 -0.22 -7.73 8.60
C TYR A 202 0.30 -7.46 7.19
N ALA A 203 0.29 -8.52 6.37
CA ALA A 203 0.33 -8.45 4.91
C ALA A 203 -0.57 -9.55 4.31
N ASP A 204 -1.00 -9.35 3.07
CA ASP A 204 -1.77 -10.32 2.31
C ASP A 204 -1.22 -10.48 0.89
N TYR A 205 -1.29 -11.70 0.36
CA TYR A 205 -0.93 -12.02 -1.01
C TYR A 205 -2.07 -12.76 -1.70
N LEU A 206 -2.42 -12.31 -2.91
CA LEU A 206 -3.45 -12.95 -3.74
C LEU A 206 -2.84 -14.05 -4.60
N VAL A 207 -3.30 -15.28 -4.39
CA VAL A 207 -2.82 -16.42 -5.15
C VAL A 207 -3.43 -16.43 -6.53
N THR A 208 -2.55 -16.39 -7.52
CA THR A 208 -2.91 -16.19 -8.93
C THR A 208 -2.55 -17.40 -9.80
N ALA A 209 -1.82 -18.36 -9.24
CA ALA A 209 -1.45 -19.62 -9.89
C ALA A 209 -1.43 -20.74 -8.84
N TYR A 210 -1.98 -21.90 -9.16
CA TYR A 210 -1.91 -23.08 -8.29
C TYR A 210 -0.51 -23.70 -8.31
N GLY A 211 -0.10 -24.28 -7.19
CA GLY A 211 1.23 -24.87 -7.03
C GLY A 211 1.80 -24.71 -5.62
N SER A 212 3.11 -24.94 -5.51
CA SER A 212 3.86 -24.78 -4.27
C SER A 212 4.38 -23.35 -4.14
N TYR A 213 4.21 -22.79 -2.94
CA TYR A 213 4.75 -21.51 -2.55
C TYR A 213 5.70 -21.71 -1.37
N GLU A 214 6.78 -20.94 -1.33
CA GLU A 214 7.70 -20.88 -0.20
C GLU A 214 7.80 -19.44 0.26
N ILE A 215 7.37 -19.20 1.50
CA ILE A 215 7.34 -17.85 2.09
C ILE A 215 8.35 -17.76 3.22
N GLY A 216 9.09 -16.66 3.26
CA GLY A 216 10.02 -16.36 4.34
C GLY A 216 10.27 -14.86 4.47
N LEU A 217 11.10 -14.49 5.43
CA LEU A 217 11.55 -13.11 5.60
C LEU A 217 12.72 -12.84 4.66
N ALA A 218 12.81 -11.63 4.12
CA ALA A 218 13.82 -11.29 3.10
C ALA A 218 15.22 -11.07 3.68
N ASP A 219 15.34 -10.73 4.96
CA ASP A 219 16.59 -10.26 5.55
C ASP A 219 17.65 -11.36 5.80
N GLU A 220 17.35 -12.65 5.61
CA GLU A 220 18.38 -13.72 5.65
C GLU A 220 17.95 -14.97 4.89
N GLU A 221 18.92 -15.66 4.27
CA GLU A 221 18.75 -16.96 3.61
C GLU A 221 18.43 -18.11 4.59
N GLN A 222 18.70 -17.89 5.89
CA GLN A 222 18.49 -18.84 6.99
C GLN A 222 17.26 -18.52 7.87
N ASN A 223 16.46 -17.52 7.50
CA ASN A 223 15.22 -17.25 8.22
C ASN A 223 14.19 -18.37 8.00
N ALA A 224 13.35 -18.60 9.00
CA ALA A 224 12.30 -19.62 8.93
C ALA A 224 11.43 -19.40 7.67
N SER A 225 11.23 -20.46 6.90
CA SER A 225 10.33 -20.46 5.75
C SER A 225 9.16 -21.43 5.95
N ALA A 226 8.01 -21.10 5.38
CA ALA A 226 6.87 -21.99 5.31
C ALA A 226 6.64 -22.43 3.86
N LYS A 227 6.44 -23.74 3.68
CA LYS A 227 6.05 -24.31 2.39
C LYS A 227 4.54 -24.49 2.38
N LEU A 228 3.90 -23.79 1.46
CA LEU A 228 2.46 -23.77 1.29
C LEU A 228 2.11 -24.47 -0.02
N ARG A 229 0.94 -25.10 -0.08
CA ARG A 229 0.45 -25.75 -1.28
C ARG A 229 -0.95 -25.27 -1.58
N PHE A 230 -1.12 -24.70 -2.77
CA PHE A 230 -2.41 -24.25 -3.27
C PHE A 230 -2.90 -25.18 -4.36
N GLU A 231 -4.00 -25.84 -4.07
CA GLU A 231 -4.76 -26.67 -5.00
C GLU A 231 -6.15 -26.05 -5.15
N GLY A 232 -6.71 -26.11 -6.37
CA GLY A 232 -8.02 -25.55 -6.65
C GLY A 232 -9.11 -26.18 -5.79
N CYS A 233 -10.03 -25.35 -5.31
CA CYS A 233 -11.22 -25.80 -4.61
C CYS A 233 -12.27 -26.22 -5.66
N LEU A 234 -12.58 -27.52 -5.73
CA LEU A 234 -13.72 -28.01 -6.48
C LEU A 234 -14.94 -27.98 -5.57
N SER A 235 -15.96 -27.20 -5.92
CA SER A 235 -17.23 -27.19 -5.20
C SER A 235 -18.41 -27.23 -6.17
N GLU A 236 -19.41 -28.04 -5.84
CA GLU A 236 -20.65 -28.17 -6.62
C GLU A 236 -21.63 -27.01 -6.34
N ASP A 237 -21.41 -26.25 -5.25
CA ASP A 237 -22.35 -25.27 -4.70
C ASP A 237 -21.88 -23.79 -4.78
N GLY A 238 -20.84 -23.50 -5.57
CA GLY A 238 -20.37 -22.13 -5.83
C GLY A 238 -18.84 -21.98 -5.84
N GLU A 239 -18.36 -20.77 -6.14
CA GLU A 239 -16.92 -20.47 -6.06
C GLU A 239 -16.46 -20.53 -4.60
N GLN A 240 -15.50 -21.42 -4.33
CA GLN A 240 -14.85 -21.54 -3.02
C GLN A 240 -13.39 -21.16 -3.16
N HIS A 241 -12.85 -20.61 -2.08
CA HIS A 241 -11.50 -20.12 -2.06
C HIS A 241 -10.74 -20.64 -0.82
N ARG A 242 -9.44 -20.86 -0.99
CA ARG A 242 -8.53 -21.34 0.04
C ARG A 242 -7.69 -20.19 0.58
N VAL A 243 -7.60 -20.10 1.90
CA VAL A 243 -6.71 -19.14 2.55
C VAL A 243 -5.71 -19.86 3.45
N TRP A 244 -4.44 -19.46 3.36
CA TRP A 244 -3.41 -19.86 4.31
C TRP A 244 -3.17 -18.75 5.32
N ARG A 245 -3.00 -19.10 6.60
CA ARG A 245 -2.53 -18.18 7.64
C ARG A 245 -1.10 -18.53 8.03
N VAL A 246 -0.20 -17.56 7.93
CA VAL A 246 1.23 -17.70 8.25
C VAL A 246 1.61 -16.66 9.30
N ILE A 247 2.25 -17.12 10.38
CA ILE A 247 2.69 -16.25 11.48
C ILE A 247 4.19 -16.44 11.71
N PHE A 248 4.94 -15.35 11.57
CA PHE A 248 6.35 -15.26 11.98
C PHE A 248 6.45 -14.51 13.31
N GLU A 249 7.23 -15.05 14.24
CA GLU A 249 7.45 -14.45 15.54
C GLU A 249 8.94 -14.19 15.76
N ARG A 250 9.28 -12.97 16.20
CA ARG A 250 10.66 -12.60 16.54
C ARG A 250 11.11 -13.36 17.80
N GLU A 251 12.29 -13.95 17.74
CA GLU A 251 12.94 -14.55 18.90
C GLU A 251 13.35 -13.46 19.90
N PRO A 252 13.29 -13.75 21.21
CA PRO A 252 13.64 -12.80 22.27
C PRO A 252 15.14 -12.45 22.33
#